data_AF-A0A067DPM9-F1
#
_entry.id   AF-A0A067DPM9-F1
#
_cell.length_a   1.000
_cell.length_b   1.000
_cell.length_c   1.000
_cell.angle_alpha   90.00
_cell.angle_beta   90.00
_cell.angle_gamma   90.00
#
_symmetry.space_group_name_H-M   'P 1'
#
loop_
_entity.id
_entity.type
_entity.pdbx_description
1 polymer ?
#
loop_
_entity_poly.entity_id
_entity_poly.type
_entity_poly.pdbx_seq_one_letter_code
_entity_poly.pdbx_strand_id
1 'polypeptide(L)' 'DKLIGEVSRIVVAEACIQALDIEFTEGEIYEINSVEGEGPGSDPQKWRELFKAAKAK' A
#
# COMPACT_ATOMS: atom_id res chain seq x y z
N ASP A 1 -1.75 10.41 15.93
CA ASP A 1 -2.12 10.01 14.56
C ASP A 1 -3.55 10.38 14.23
N LYS A 2 -3.75 10.96 13.04
CA LYS A 2 -5.07 11.15 12.46
C LYS A 2 -5.27 9.98 11.52
N LEU A 3 -5.79 8.87 12.04
CA LEU A 3 -6.19 7.72 11.23
C LEU A 3 -7.31 8.18 10.31
N ILE A 4 -6.99 8.45 9.04
CA ILE A 4 -7.99 8.76 8.00
C ILE A 4 -8.52 7.40 7.54
N GLY A 5 -9.29 6.77 8.43
CA GLY A 5 -9.39 5.32 8.57
C GLY A 5 -10.29 4.59 7.59
N GLU A 6 -10.45 5.09 6.37
CA GLU A 6 -11.19 4.38 5.33
C GLU A 6 -10.27 3.98 4.19
N VAL A 7 -10.29 2.69 3.88
CA VAL A 7 -9.59 2.10 2.75
C VAL A 7 -10.53 1.18 1.99
N SER A 8 -10.46 1.23 0.67
CA SER A 8 -11.19 0.30 -0.19
C SER A 8 -10.64 -1.12 0.00
N ARG A 9 -11.55 -2.10 0.10
CA ARG A 9 -11.19 -3.53 0.11
C ARG A 9 -10.37 -3.94 -1.11
N ILE A 10 -10.57 -3.28 -2.25
CA ILE A 10 -9.82 -3.53 -3.48
C ILE A 10 -8.37 -3.09 -3.30
N VAL A 11 -8.15 -1.87 -2.80
CA VAL A 11 -6.80 -1.33 -2.57
C VAL A 11 -6.02 -2.15 -1.55
N VAL A 12 -6.69 -2.66 -0.50
CA VAL A 12 -6.07 -3.61 0.44
C VAL A 12 -5.64 -4.89 -0.28
N ALA A 13 -6.51 -5.48 -1.11
CA ALA A 13 -6.19 -6.70 -1.85
C ALA A 13 -5.03 -6.49 -2.84
N GLU A 14 -5.02 -5.36 -3.55
CA GLU A 14 -3.92 -4.97 -4.43
C GLU A 14 -2.61 -4.83 -3.67
N ALA A 15 -2.61 -4.13 -2.52
CA ALA A 15 -1.44 -3.98 -1.67
C ALA A 15 -0.89 -5.35 -1.22
N CYS A 16 -1.77 -6.26 -0.80
CA CYS A 16 -1.38 -7.60 -0.39
C CYS A 16 -0.75 -8.40 -1.54
N ILE A 17 -1.36 -8.40 -2.73
CA ILE A 17 -0.82 -9.10 -3.90
C ILE A 17 0.56 -8.56 -4.25
N GLN A 18 0.71 -7.24 -4.25
CA GLN A 18 1.95 -6.59 -4.64
C GLN A 18 3.06 -6.81 -3.60
N ALA A 19 2.74 -6.83 -2.32
CA ALA A 19 3.69 -7.14 -1.25
C ALA A 19 4.29 -8.55 -1.40
N LEU A 20 3.50 -9.55 -1.84
CA LEU A 20 4.02 -10.91 -2.08
C LEU A 20 5.17 -10.92 -3.10
N ASP A 21 5.19 -9.99 -4.05
CA ASP A 21 6.21 -9.89 -5.10
C ASP A 21 7.28 -8.80 -4.83
N ILE A 22 7.25 -8.16 -3.65
CA ILE A 22 8.18 -7.09 -3.27
C ILE A 22 8.93 -7.51 -2.01
N GLU A 23 10.13 -8.08 -2.19
CA GLU A 23 10.97 -8.65 -1.12
C GLU A 23 11.15 -7.74 0.11
N PHE A 24 11.35 -6.42 -0.07
CA PHE A 24 11.60 -5.52 1.07
C PHE A 24 10.37 -5.23 1.94
N THR A 25 9.20 -5.77 1.56
CA THR A 25 7.97 -5.71 2.37
C THR A 25 7.85 -6.90 3.32
N GLU A 26 8.71 -7.92 3.19
CA GLU A 26 8.72 -9.06 4.10
C GLU A 26 9.06 -8.64 5.53
N GLY A 27 8.24 -9.05 6.49
CA GLY A 27 8.42 -8.74 7.91
C GLY A 27 8.04 -7.30 8.30
N GLU A 28 7.53 -6.50 7.36
CA GLU A 28 7.13 -5.11 7.59
C GLU A 28 5.64 -4.99 7.89
N ILE A 29 5.26 -3.91 8.59
CA ILE A 29 3.87 -3.56 8.87
C ILE A 29 3.60 -2.20 8.21
N TYR A 30 2.55 -2.14 7.39
CA TYR A 30 2.15 -0.92 6.69
C TYR A 30 0.74 -0.50 7.11
N GLU A 31 0.56 0.80 7.33
CA GLU A 31 -0.77 1.43 7.35
C GLU A 31 -1.11 1.88 5.93
N ILE A 32 -2.34 1.58 5.50
CA ILE A 32 -2.84 1.97 4.18
C ILE A 32 -4.19 2.69 4.32
N ASN A 33 -4.33 3.77 3.57
CA ASN A 33 -5.56 4.55 3.45
C ASN A 33 -5.80 4.84 1.96
N SER A 34 -7.06 5.04 1.55
CA SER A 34 -7.37 5.34 0.15
C SER A 34 -8.56 6.29 0.02
N VAL A 35 -8.54 7.12 -1.02
CA VAL A 35 -9.73 7.84 -1.48
C VAL A 35 -10.43 7.00 -2.55
N GLU A 36 -11.76 7.00 -2.57
CA GLU A 36 -12.53 6.28 -3.59
C GLU A 36 -12.12 6.74 -5.01
N GLY A 37 -11.82 5.77 -5.89
CA GLY A 37 -11.33 6.04 -7.24
C GLY A 37 -9.82 6.34 -7.33
N GLU A 38 -9.12 6.41 -6.20
CA GLU A 38 -7.66 6.55 -6.15
C GLU A 38 -6.98 5.25 -5.76
N GLY A 39 -5.76 5.07 -6.26
CA GLY A 39 -4.93 3.92 -5.94
C GLY A 39 -3.95 3.60 -7.07
N PRO A 40 -2.91 2.81 -6.81
CA PRO A 40 -1.96 2.41 -7.85
C PRO A 40 -2.58 1.44 -8.86
N GLY A 41 -3.71 0.80 -8.52
CA GLY A 41 -4.27 -0.30 -9.28
C GLY A 41 -3.27 -1.45 -9.34
N SER A 42 -3.05 -1.97 -10.54
CA SER A 42 -2.09 -3.05 -10.79
C SER A 42 -0.67 -2.59 -11.11
N ASP A 43 -0.32 -1.31 -10.93
CA ASP A 43 1.01 -0.75 -11.26
C ASP A 43 2.04 -1.09 -10.16
N PRO A 44 2.98 -2.04 -10.39
CA PRO A 44 3.89 -2.50 -9.35
C PRO A 44 4.93 -1.44 -8.96
N GLN A 45 5.28 -0.53 -9.87
CA GLN A 45 6.29 0.50 -9.60
C GLN A 45 5.76 1.53 -8.60
N LYS A 46 4.51 1.96 -8.78
CA LYS A 46 3.84 2.84 -7.82
C LYS A 46 3.69 2.19 -6.44
N TRP A 47 3.38 0.89 -6.38
CA TRP A 47 3.37 0.14 -5.12
C TRP A 47 4.73 0.12 -4.44
N ARG A 48 5.82 -0.14 -5.19
CA ARG A 48 7.19 -0.09 -4.65
C ARG A 48 7.52 1.29 -4.09
N GLU A 49 7.11 2.36 -4.75
CA GLU A 49 7.33 3.74 -4.30
C GLU A 49 6.56 4.05 -3.01
N LEU A 50 5.29 3.63 -2.92
CA LEU A 50 4.48 3.79 -1.72
C LEU A 50 5.06 3.05 -0.52
N PHE A 51 5.43 1.77 -0.68
CA PHE A 51 6.03 1.00 0.41
C PHE A 51 7.36 1.60 0.87
N LYS A 52 8.19 2.11 -0.06
CA LYS A 52 9.43 2.82 0.29
C LYS A 52 9.15 4.12 1.03
N ALA A 53 8.19 4.92 0.56
CA ALA A 53 7.81 6.18 1.19
C ALA A 53 7.29 5.97 2.61
N ALA A 54 6.56 4.87 2.86
CA ALA A 54 6.08 4.50 4.19
C ALA A 54 7.22 4.17 5.18
N LYS A 55 8.33 3.60 4.71
CA LYS A 55 9.52 3.33 5.54
C LYS A 55 10.40 4.57 5.78
N ALA A 56 10.25 5.63 5.01
CA ALA A 56 11.07 6.83 5.10
C ALA A 56 10.61 7.82 6.20
N LYS A 57 9.71 7.39 7.08
CA LYS A 57 9.17 8.19 8.19
C LYS A 57 9.67 7.71 9.54
#